data_AF-A0A938IR81-F1
#
_entry.id   AF-A0A938IR81-F1
#
_cell.length_a   1.000
_cell.length_b   1.000
_cell.length_c   1.000
_cell.angle_alpha   90.00
_cell.angle_beta   90.00
_cell.angle_gamma   90.00
#
_symmetry.space_group_name_H-M   'P 1'
#
loop_
_entity.id
_entity.type
_entity.pdbx_description
1 polymer ?
#
loop_
_entity_poly.entity_id
_entity_poly.type
_entity_poly.pdbx_seq_one_letter_code
_entity_poly.pdbx_strand_id
1 'polypeptide(L)'
;MRDLMAALAVCGLALGGAVCPAAEPAAAPARLPEGAAGIAAKFPGDAAIDKDPRVLLHEDFESGALDKIRWSEISNKAEALSFSDDVPAASAGRKSLLVTARLGANTGGHLFRRFKPGVERMHARFYVKFAPDCDYVHHFVHIVAENPPTPWPTGGAGECPPGDKKFCTGLEPCGFNGRQPPPGAWNFYSYWWKMKRSGDGKYWGNSFAPAAPAVPERGRWYAMEMMVQANTVGQADGRQAFWIDGRLVGDFGGIEWRTAADLKVNAFWLMSYITDRWTKHPVNRVGFDDVVVATDYIGPIAPKK
;
A
#
# COMPACT_ATOMS: atom_id res chain seq x y z
N MET A 1 39.74 -0.85 -86.70
CA MET A 1 38.36 -0.57 -86.24
C MET A 1 37.64 -1.89 -86.02
N ARG A 2 37.75 -2.43 -84.80
CA ARG A 2 36.86 -3.41 -84.14
C ARG A 2 37.64 -4.01 -82.98
N ASP A 3 37.48 -3.40 -81.81
CA ASP A 3 37.92 -4.00 -80.54
C ASP A 3 36.68 -4.47 -79.78
N LEU A 4 36.76 -5.72 -79.37
CA LEU A 4 35.80 -6.48 -78.58
C LEU A 4 36.15 -6.24 -77.10
N MET A 5 35.25 -5.63 -76.33
CA MET A 5 35.34 -5.60 -74.87
C MET A 5 34.05 -6.13 -74.26
N ALA A 6 34.20 -7.23 -73.53
CA ALA A 6 33.22 -7.76 -72.60
C ALA A 6 33.22 -6.92 -71.32
N ALA A 7 32.04 -6.59 -70.80
CA ALA A 7 31.89 -6.03 -69.46
C ALA A 7 30.66 -6.62 -68.75
N LEU A 8 30.92 -6.96 -67.48
CA LEU A 8 30.11 -7.69 -66.52
C LEU A 8 28.69 -7.15 -66.31
N ALA A 9 27.73 -8.07 -66.16
CA ALA A 9 26.43 -7.80 -65.56
C ALA A 9 26.58 -7.69 -64.03
N VAL A 10 26.26 -6.52 -63.48
CA VAL A 10 26.14 -6.29 -62.03
C VAL A 10 24.69 -6.60 -61.62
N CYS A 11 24.53 -7.60 -60.76
CA CYS A 11 23.27 -7.97 -60.13
C CYS A 11 22.96 -6.94 -59.04
N GLY A 12 21.89 -6.15 -59.20
CA GLY A 12 21.45 -5.18 -58.20
C GLY A 12 20.76 -5.85 -57.02
N LEU A 13 21.39 -5.85 -55.84
CA LEU A 13 20.70 -6.12 -54.58
C LEU A 13 19.84 -4.90 -54.20
N ALA A 14 18.53 -5.04 -54.29
CA ALA A 14 17.59 -4.11 -53.68
C ALA A 14 17.54 -4.36 -52.16
N LEU A 15 18.21 -3.51 -51.38
CA LEU A 15 18.05 -3.44 -49.92
C LEU A 15 16.67 -2.84 -49.62
N GLY A 16 15.66 -3.70 -49.45
CA GLY A 16 14.37 -3.33 -48.89
C GLY A 16 14.56 -2.99 -47.41
N GLY A 17 14.65 -1.70 -47.09
CA GLY A 17 14.63 -1.21 -45.71
C GLY A 17 13.27 -1.48 -45.09
N ALA A 18 13.19 -2.51 -44.23
CA ALA A 18 12.05 -2.69 -43.35
C ALA A 18 12.02 -1.51 -42.37
N VAL A 19 11.12 -0.56 -42.62
CA VAL A 19 10.82 0.51 -41.67
C VAL A 19 10.06 -0.14 -40.54
N CYS A 20 10.76 -0.44 -39.43
CA CYS A 20 10.10 -0.76 -38.18
C CYS A 20 9.18 0.42 -37.81
N PRO A 21 7.86 0.21 -37.60
CA PRO A 21 7.02 1.27 -37.11
C PRO A 21 7.58 1.77 -35.79
N ALA A 22 7.76 3.09 -35.69
CA ALA A 22 8.15 3.75 -34.45
C ALA A 22 7.15 3.36 -33.36
N ALA A 23 7.66 2.93 -32.21
CA ALA A 23 6.83 2.67 -31.04
C ALA A 23 6.00 3.92 -30.73
N GLU A 24 4.68 3.76 -30.66
CA GLU A 24 3.81 4.83 -30.17
C GLU A 24 4.31 5.31 -28.81
N PRO A 25 4.38 6.63 -28.57
CA PRO A 25 4.77 7.14 -27.27
C PRO A 25 3.80 6.57 -26.22
N ALA A 26 4.36 5.96 -25.17
CA ALA A 26 3.58 5.41 -24.08
C ALA A 26 2.59 6.48 -23.58
N ALA A 27 1.29 6.14 -23.59
CA ALA A 27 0.26 7.03 -23.11
C ALA A 27 0.58 7.49 -21.69
N ALA A 28 0.38 8.79 -21.40
CA ALA A 28 0.55 9.31 -20.05
C ALA A 28 -0.28 8.47 -19.07
N PRO A 29 0.26 8.12 -17.89
CA PRO A 29 -0.45 7.27 -16.95
C PRO A 29 -1.79 7.89 -16.59
N ALA A 30 -2.85 7.07 -16.61
CA ALA A 30 -4.20 7.53 -16.30
C ALA A 30 -4.23 8.23 -14.92
N ARG A 31 -4.94 9.36 -14.86
CA ARG A 31 -5.14 10.10 -13.60
C ARG A 31 -5.94 9.24 -12.63
N LEU A 32 -5.48 9.17 -11.39
CA LEU A 32 -6.17 8.44 -10.35
C LEU A 32 -7.39 9.21 -9.83
N PRO A 33 -8.48 8.53 -9.43
CA PRO A 33 -9.68 9.16 -8.90
C PRO A 33 -9.42 9.81 -7.52
N GLU A 34 -10.27 10.76 -7.16
CA GLU A 34 -10.24 11.51 -5.90
C GLU A 34 -11.67 11.79 -5.41
N GLY A 35 -11.81 12.10 -4.12
CA GLY A 35 -13.07 12.48 -3.48
C GLY A 35 -14.16 11.40 -3.59
N ALA A 36 -15.39 11.83 -3.84
CA ALA A 36 -16.57 10.96 -3.91
C ALA A 36 -16.74 10.24 -5.27
N ALA A 37 -15.64 9.79 -5.87
CA ALA A 37 -15.64 9.04 -7.13
C ALA A 37 -15.49 7.51 -6.93
N GLY A 38 -15.26 7.07 -5.70
CA GLY A 38 -14.98 5.66 -5.37
C GLY A 38 -16.21 4.82 -5.07
N ILE A 39 -15.97 3.57 -4.65
CA ILE A 39 -16.99 2.60 -4.25
C ILE A 39 -17.94 3.18 -3.18
N ALA A 40 -17.40 3.82 -2.14
CA ALA A 40 -18.17 4.33 -1.01
C ALA A 40 -19.25 5.36 -1.41
N ALA A 41 -19.10 6.05 -2.55
CA ALA A 41 -20.11 6.97 -3.05
C ALA A 41 -21.48 6.30 -3.34
N LYS A 42 -21.48 4.97 -3.55
CA LYS A 42 -22.69 4.16 -3.79
C LYS A 42 -23.32 3.62 -2.50
N PHE A 43 -22.60 3.69 -1.38
CA PHE A 43 -22.97 3.08 -0.10
C PHE A 43 -22.87 4.13 1.02
N PRO A 44 -23.89 4.99 1.20
CA PRO A 44 -23.88 5.98 2.28
C PRO A 44 -23.65 5.35 3.65
N GLY A 45 -22.68 5.87 4.42
CA GLY A 45 -22.25 5.30 5.69
C GLY A 45 -21.65 3.89 5.56
N ASP A 46 -21.11 3.55 4.38
CA ASP A 46 -20.61 2.21 4.02
C ASP A 46 -21.64 1.09 4.18
N ALA A 47 -22.93 1.42 4.27
CA ALA A 47 -23.98 0.46 4.48
C ALA A 47 -24.00 -0.57 3.34
N ALA A 48 -23.74 -1.84 3.68
CA ALA A 48 -23.66 -2.96 2.73
C ALA A 48 -22.58 -2.81 1.63
N ILE A 49 -21.50 -2.05 1.89
CA ILE A 49 -20.38 -1.90 0.95
C ILE A 49 -19.73 -3.26 0.61
N ASP A 50 -19.81 -4.24 1.51
CA ASP A 50 -19.36 -5.62 1.30
C ASP A 50 -20.09 -6.36 0.17
N LYS A 51 -21.21 -5.82 -0.32
CA LYS A 51 -21.95 -6.37 -1.46
C LYS A 51 -21.41 -5.95 -2.82
N ASP A 52 -20.53 -4.94 -2.89
CA ASP A 52 -19.87 -4.61 -4.14
C ASP A 52 -18.86 -5.72 -4.49
N PRO A 53 -18.90 -6.32 -5.69
CA PRO A 53 -18.04 -7.44 -6.06
C PRO A 53 -16.55 -7.10 -6.08
N ARG A 54 -16.21 -5.81 -6.03
CA ARG A 54 -14.83 -5.33 -5.96
C ARG A 54 -14.29 -5.27 -4.54
N VAL A 55 -15.14 -5.38 -3.52
CA VAL A 55 -14.77 -5.36 -2.11
C VAL A 55 -14.36 -6.77 -1.67
N LEU A 56 -13.15 -6.86 -1.12
CA LEU A 56 -12.51 -8.10 -0.66
C LEU A 56 -12.62 -8.28 0.86
N LEU A 57 -12.73 -7.17 1.59
CA LEU A 57 -12.83 -7.12 3.05
C LEU A 57 -13.60 -5.86 3.46
N HIS A 58 -14.49 -6.01 4.45
CA HIS A 58 -15.13 -4.92 5.18
C HIS A 58 -15.11 -5.25 6.69
N GLU A 59 -14.65 -4.30 7.50
CA GLU A 59 -14.65 -4.36 8.96
C GLU A 59 -14.96 -2.97 9.52
N ASP A 60 -16.08 -2.84 10.23
CA ASP A 60 -16.55 -1.64 10.92
C ASP A 60 -16.45 -1.78 12.44
N PHE A 61 -15.92 -2.91 12.95
CA PHE A 61 -15.75 -3.25 14.36
C PHE A 61 -17.05 -3.28 15.20
N GLU A 62 -18.22 -3.12 14.59
CA GLU A 62 -19.50 -3.04 15.29
C GLU A 62 -19.91 -4.36 15.95
N SER A 63 -19.37 -5.48 15.47
CA SER A 63 -19.57 -6.79 16.09
C SER A 63 -19.00 -6.87 17.52
N GLY A 64 -18.04 -6.00 17.87
CA GLY A 64 -17.35 -6.01 19.15
C GLY A 64 -16.49 -7.27 19.37
N ALA A 65 -16.15 -8.00 18.30
CA ALA A 65 -15.30 -9.18 18.35
C ALA A 65 -14.36 -9.24 17.14
N LEU A 66 -13.18 -9.83 17.35
CA LEU A 66 -12.24 -10.14 16.29
C LEU A 66 -12.23 -11.65 16.08
N ASP A 67 -12.31 -12.09 14.82
CA ASP A 67 -12.42 -13.50 14.48
C ASP A 67 -11.44 -13.91 13.37
N LYS A 68 -11.12 -15.21 13.35
CA LYS A 68 -10.18 -15.78 12.38
C LYS A 68 -10.79 -16.05 11.00
N ILE A 69 -12.10 -15.87 10.84
CA ILE A 69 -12.78 -15.98 9.55
C ILE A 69 -12.51 -14.73 8.73
N ARG A 70 -12.57 -13.55 9.37
CA ARG A 70 -12.23 -12.27 8.76
C ARG A 70 -10.73 -12.00 8.73
N TRP A 71 -10.00 -12.33 9.81
CA TRP A 71 -8.56 -12.08 9.92
C TRP A 71 -7.76 -13.37 9.95
N SER A 72 -6.90 -13.61 8.97
CA SER A 72 -6.07 -14.82 8.89
C SER A 72 -5.14 -14.99 10.10
N GLU A 73 -4.67 -13.87 10.65
CA GLU A 73 -3.93 -13.81 11.91
C GLU A 73 -4.37 -12.57 12.70
N ILE A 74 -4.42 -12.72 14.03
CA ILE A 74 -4.64 -11.63 14.99
C ILE A 74 -3.55 -11.68 16.06
N SER A 75 -2.81 -10.60 16.21
CA SER A 75 -1.79 -10.44 17.25
C SER A 75 -2.28 -9.48 18.32
N ASN A 76 -2.61 -10.02 19.50
CA ASN A 76 -3.13 -9.27 20.65
C ASN A 76 -2.33 -9.55 21.94
N LYS A 77 -0.99 -9.40 21.89
CA LYS A 77 -0.14 -9.65 23.05
C LYS A 77 -0.35 -8.60 24.14
N ALA A 78 -0.55 -9.06 25.39
CA ALA A 78 -0.77 -8.20 26.56
C ALA A 78 -1.85 -7.13 26.29
N GLU A 79 -2.97 -7.58 25.72
CA GLU A 79 -4.17 -6.77 25.48
C GLU A 79 -3.82 -5.47 24.73
N ALA A 80 -3.12 -5.64 23.61
CA ALA A 80 -2.78 -4.55 22.71
C ALA A 80 -3.99 -4.06 21.89
N LEU A 81 -4.98 -4.92 21.66
CA LEU A 81 -6.18 -4.64 20.88
C LEU A 81 -7.40 -4.59 21.80
N SER A 82 -8.17 -3.52 21.68
CA SER A 82 -9.40 -3.26 22.43
C SER A 82 -10.40 -2.47 21.57
N PHE A 83 -11.64 -2.34 22.01
CA PHE A 83 -12.64 -1.51 21.33
C PHE A 83 -12.83 -0.18 22.06
N SER A 84 -13.19 0.87 21.32
CA SER A 84 -13.42 2.23 21.81
C SER A 84 -14.71 2.80 21.21
N ASP A 85 -15.38 3.68 21.93
CA ASP A 85 -16.58 4.38 21.42
C ASP A 85 -16.22 5.71 20.69
N ASP A 86 -14.93 6.06 20.61
CA ASP A 86 -14.42 7.15 19.76
C ASP A 86 -14.34 6.66 18.32
N VAL A 87 -15.17 7.22 17.44
CA VAL A 87 -15.30 6.83 16.03
C VAL A 87 -15.17 8.03 15.09
N PRO A 88 -14.84 7.84 13.80
CA PRO A 88 -14.89 8.90 12.82
C PRO A 88 -16.28 9.52 12.75
N ALA A 89 -16.36 10.84 12.60
CA ALA A 89 -17.65 11.54 12.48
C ALA A 89 -18.49 11.09 11.27
N ALA A 90 -17.85 10.54 10.24
CA ALA A 90 -18.51 10.01 9.06
C ALA A 90 -18.98 8.54 9.24
N SER A 91 -18.50 7.83 10.27
CA SER A 91 -18.86 6.43 10.50
C SER A 91 -20.36 6.29 10.82
N ALA A 92 -20.94 5.18 10.37
CA ALA A 92 -22.28 4.78 10.78
C ALA A 92 -22.26 4.00 12.11
N GLY A 93 -21.09 3.57 12.55
CA GLY A 93 -20.85 2.76 13.74
C GLY A 93 -20.70 3.56 15.03
N ARG A 94 -20.46 2.84 16.11
CA ARG A 94 -20.19 3.36 17.46
C ARG A 94 -18.97 2.70 18.10
N LYS A 95 -18.25 1.83 17.39
CA LYS A 95 -17.07 1.13 17.87
C LYS A 95 -15.93 1.27 16.87
N SER A 96 -14.76 1.62 17.37
CA SER A 96 -13.50 1.54 16.65
C SER A 96 -12.55 0.56 17.33
N LEU A 97 -11.51 0.14 16.61
CA LEU A 97 -10.39 -0.61 17.16
C LEU A 97 -9.37 0.36 17.77
N LEU A 98 -9.00 0.14 19.03
CA LEU A 98 -7.90 0.84 19.68
C LEU A 98 -6.69 -0.10 19.84
N VAL A 99 -5.58 0.27 19.21
CA VAL A 99 -4.27 -0.36 19.41
C VAL A 99 -3.49 0.39 20.48
N THR A 100 -3.20 -0.26 21.61
CA THR A 100 -2.37 0.26 22.70
C THR A 100 -1.03 -0.46 22.74
N ALA A 101 -0.01 0.17 22.18
CA ALA A 101 1.35 -0.31 22.17
C ALA A 101 2.09 0.16 23.44
N ARG A 102 2.75 -0.75 24.17
CA ARG A 102 3.36 -0.49 25.48
C ARG A 102 4.80 -1.01 25.53
N LEU A 103 5.80 -0.12 25.53
CA LEU A 103 7.21 -0.53 25.60
C LEU A 103 7.47 -1.44 26.81
N GLY A 104 8.23 -2.51 26.58
CA GLY A 104 8.53 -3.52 27.60
C GLY A 104 7.44 -4.58 27.81
N ALA A 105 6.18 -4.33 27.44
CA ALA A 105 5.07 -5.29 27.58
C ALA A 105 4.64 -5.90 26.24
N ASN A 106 4.45 -5.06 25.21
CA ASN A 106 4.15 -5.46 23.85
C ASN A 106 4.79 -4.46 22.87
N THR A 107 4.58 -4.67 21.57
CA THR A 107 5.02 -3.74 20.53
C THR A 107 3.83 -3.18 19.77
N GLY A 108 2.63 -3.17 20.37
CA GLY A 108 1.35 -3.00 19.69
C GLY A 108 0.73 -4.34 19.29
N GLY A 109 -0.22 -4.28 18.35
CA GLY A 109 -0.97 -5.41 17.85
C GLY A 109 -1.31 -5.26 16.37
N HIS A 110 -1.83 -6.32 15.77
CA HIS A 110 -2.18 -6.30 14.35
C HIS A 110 -3.32 -7.24 13.98
N LEU A 111 -3.92 -6.92 12.83
CA LEU A 111 -4.88 -7.74 12.10
C LEU A 111 -4.33 -8.01 10.70
N PHE A 112 -4.22 -9.27 10.33
CA PHE A 112 -3.65 -9.67 9.05
C PHE A 112 -4.68 -10.46 8.23
N ARG A 113 -4.88 -10.10 6.97
CA ARG A 113 -5.77 -10.81 6.05
C ARG A 113 -5.01 -11.23 4.81
N ARG A 114 -4.98 -12.55 4.56
CA ARG A 114 -4.55 -13.16 3.30
C ARG A 114 -5.74 -13.39 2.37
N PHE A 115 -5.59 -13.01 1.10
CA PHE A 115 -6.56 -13.22 0.03
C PHE A 115 -6.09 -14.35 -0.90
N LYS A 116 -7.03 -15.21 -1.30
CA LYS A 116 -6.80 -16.29 -2.27
C LYS A 116 -8.03 -16.38 -3.18
N PRO A 117 -7.92 -16.10 -4.50
CA PRO A 117 -6.72 -15.66 -5.21
C PRO A 117 -6.26 -14.25 -4.79
N GLY A 118 -5.03 -13.89 -5.17
CA GLY A 118 -4.56 -12.50 -5.10
C GLY A 118 -5.07 -11.68 -6.30
N VAL A 119 -4.80 -10.38 -6.28
CA VAL A 119 -5.26 -9.39 -7.27
C VAL A 119 -4.09 -8.61 -7.88
N GLU A 120 -4.33 -7.96 -9.01
CA GLU A 120 -3.32 -7.11 -9.67
C GLU A 120 -3.23 -5.72 -9.06
N ARG A 121 -4.38 -5.21 -8.59
CA ARG A 121 -4.50 -3.93 -7.92
C ARG A 121 -5.28 -4.13 -6.64
N MET A 122 -4.74 -3.61 -5.54
CA MET A 122 -5.40 -3.60 -4.24
C MET A 122 -5.41 -2.18 -3.70
N HIS A 123 -6.60 -1.74 -3.32
CA HIS A 123 -6.85 -0.57 -2.51
C HIS A 123 -7.16 -1.02 -1.08
N ALA A 124 -6.66 -0.30 -0.10
CA ALA A 124 -7.04 -0.46 1.29
C ALA A 124 -7.31 0.92 1.88
N ARG A 125 -8.57 1.14 2.29
CA ARG A 125 -9.01 2.32 3.02
C ARG A 125 -9.24 1.95 4.47
N PHE A 126 -8.75 2.79 5.37
CA PHE A 126 -8.95 2.70 6.80
C PHE A 126 -9.03 4.10 7.39
N TYR A 127 -9.84 4.27 8.42
CA TYR A 127 -9.82 5.48 9.21
C TYR A 127 -8.79 5.32 10.32
N VAL A 128 -8.05 6.39 10.60
CA VAL A 128 -7.00 6.38 11.63
C VAL A 128 -7.03 7.64 12.47
N LYS A 129 -6.80 7.49 13.78
CA LYS A 129 -6.57 8.59 14.72
C LYS A 129 -5.39 8.28 15.62
N PHE A 130 -4.36 9.11 15.56
CA PHE A 130 -3.26 9.08 16.54
C PHE A 130 -3.71 9.79 17.81
N ALA A 131 -3.50 9.20 18.98
CA ALA A 131 -3.82 9.88 20.24
C ALA A 131 -3.03 11.20 20.38
N PRO A 132 -3.53 12.19 21.16
CA PRO A 132 -2.85 13.47 21.36
C PRO A 132 -1.38 13.35 21.84
N ASP A 133 -1.11 12.31 22.65
CA ASP A 133 0.19 11.96 23.21
C ASP A 133 0.99 10.96 22.35
N CYS A 134 0.47 10.55 21.18
CA CYS A 134 1.12 9.57 20.33
C CYS A 134 2.49 10.08 19.84
N ASP A 135 3.52 9.27 20.05
CA ASP A 135 4.88 9.50 19.56
C ASP A 135 5.11 8.74 18.23
N TYR A 136 6.36 8.68 17.74
CA TYR A 136 6.69 7.95 16.52
C TYR A 136 6.26 6.48 16.56
N VAL A 137 5.81 6.00 15.40
CA VAL A 137 5.47 4.60 15.14
C VAL A 137 6.57 4.00 14.28
N HIS A 138 6.94 2.75 14.54
CA HIS A 138 8.02 2.06 13.82
C HIS A 138 7.50 1.41 12.53
N HIS A 139 6.40 0.66 12.61
CA HIS A 139 5.74 0.09 11.44
C HIS A 139 4.23 0.29 11.51
N PHE A 140 3.62 0.44 10.34
CA PHE A 140 2.21 0.75 10.21
C PHE A 140 1.56 -0.14 9.13
N VAL A 141 0.54 0.34 8.43
CA VAL A 141 -0.30 -0.49 7.57
C VAL A 141 0.42 -0.92 6.29
N HIS A 142 0.42 -2.22 5.98
CA HIS A 142 1.05 -2.79 4.78
C HIS A 142 0.06 -3.43 3.79
N ILE A 143 0.44 -3.37 2.51
CA ILE A 143 -0.03 -4.28 1.46
C ILE A 143 1.13 -5.16 1.02
N VAL A 144 0.88 -6.46 0.84
CA VAL A 144 1.90 -7.47 0.57
C VAL A 144 1.50 -8.37 -0.61
N ALA A 145 2.49 -8.74 -1.42
CA ALA A 145 2.43 -9.86 -2.33
C ALA A 145 3.43 -10.93 -1.87
N GLU A 146 3.00 -12.18 -1.80
CA GLU A 146 3.87 -13.29 -1.41
C GLU A 146 3.52 -14.59 -2.13
N ASN A 147 4.54 -15.30 -2.60
CA ASN A 147 4.43 -16.60 -3.26
C ASN A 147 5.62 -17.51 -2.87
N PRO A 148 5.40 -18.67 -2.20
CA PRO A 148 4.11 -19.18 -1.73
C PRO A 148 3.57 -18.37 -0.53
N PRO A 149 2.24 -18.17 -0.42
CA PRO A 149 1.66 -17.35 0.66
C PRO A 149 1.57 -18.09 1.99
N THR A 150 1.92 -17.42 3.09
CA THR A 150 1.62 -17.86 4.46
C THR A 150 0.31 -17.27 5.00
N PRO A 151 -0.35 -17.91 5.98
CA PRO A 151 -1.55 -17.33 6.61
C PRO A 151 -1.24 -16.27 7.68
N TRP A 152 0.03 -16.09 8.07
CA TRP A 152 0.53 -15.05 8.98
C TRP A 152 1.45 -14.07 8.23
N PRO A 153 1.67 -12.84 8.73
CA PRO A 153 2.61 -11.92 8.11
C PRO A 153 4.05 -12.42 8.21
N THR A 154 4.85 -12.14 7.18
CA THR A 154 6.28 -12.48 7.13
C THR A 154 7.12 -11.20 7.06
N GLY A 155 8.22 -11.18 7.81
CA GLY A 155 9.20 -10.11 7.76
C GLY A 155 10.16 -10.23 6.56
N GLY A 156 11.26 -9.49 6.62
CA GLY A 156 12.34 -9.52 5.63
C GLY A 156 13.33 -8.35 5.79
N ALA A 157 13.42 -7.79 7.00
CA ALA A 157 14.20 -6.59 7.24
C ALA A 157 15.69 -6.90 7.07
N GLY A 158 16.40 -6.09 6.29
CA GLY A 158 17.81 -6.29 5.97
C GLY A 158 18.06 -7.05 4.67
N GLU A 159 17.05 -7.65 4.07
CA GLU A 159 17.14 -8.51 2.88
C GLU A 159 16.42 -7.92 1.67
N CYS A 160 16.97 -8.18 0.47
CA CYS A 160 16.28 -7.85 -0.78
C CYS A 160 15.35 -9.01 -1.13
N PRO A 161 14.03 -8.79 -1.24
CA PRO A 161 13.12 -9.88 -1.58
C PRO A 161 13.33 -10.33 -3.04
N PRO A 162 13.29 -11.65 -3.33
CA PRO A 162 13.30 -12.12 -4.72
C PRO A 162 12.05 -11.67 -5.48
N GLY A 163 12.22 -11.26 -6.74
CA GLY A 163 11.15 -10.66 -7.55
C GLY A 163 10.00 -11.58 -7.91
N ASP A 164 10.18 -12.89 -7.78
CA ASP A 164 9.17 -13.92 -7.99
C ASP A 164 8.53 -14.41 -6.68
N LYS A 165 9.03 -13.94 -5.53
CA LYS A 165 8.60 -14.40 -4.20
C LYS A 165 7.84 -13.36 -3.41
N LYS A 166 8.29 -12.10 -3.40
CA LYS A 166 7.72 -11.11 -2.47
C LYS A 166 7.93 -9.66 -2.90
N PHE A 167 6.94 -8.84 -2.60
CA PHE A 167 7.13 -7.39 -2.39
C PHE A 167 6.15 -6.90 -1.33
N CYS A 168 6.47 -5.80 -0.66
CA CYS A 168 5.53 -5.14 0.25
C CYS A 168 5.75 -3.63 0.25
N THR A 169 4.70 -2.91 0.64
CA THR A 169 4.80 -1.49 0.95
C THR A 169 3.99 -1.17 2.19
N GLY A 170 4.55 -0.32 3.05
CA GLY A 170 3.89 0.22 4.22
C GLY A 170 3.58 1.68 4.04
N LEU A 171 2.35 2.10 4.28
CA LEU A 171 2.03 3.51 4.43
C LEU A 171 2.27 3.90 5.88
N GLU A 172 3.40 4.55 6.15
CA GLU A 172 3.92 4.76 7.51
C GLU A 172 4.18 6.25 7.78
N PRO A 173 3.81 6.77 8.96
CA PRO A 173 4.25 8.09 9.38
C PRO A 173 5.75 8.02 9.76
N CYS A 174 6.59 8.80 9.07
CA CYS A 174 8.03 8.77 9.23
C CYS A 174 8.56 10.11 9.75
N GLY A 175 9.37 10.07 10.82
CA GLY A 175 9.98 11.27 11.41
C GLY A 175 11.13 11.87 10.59
N PHE A 176 11.67 11.15 9.59
CA PHE A 176 12.82 11.55 8.78
C PHE A 176 13.99 12.09 9.64
N ASN A 177 14.46 11.27 10.59
CA ASN A 177 15.49 11.64 11.56
C ASN A 177 15.12 12.89 12.39
N GLY A 178 13.85 12.98 12.80
CA GLY A 178 13.34 14.06 13.65
C GLY A 178 12.99 15.36 12.91
N ARG A 179 13.08 15.39 11.57
CA ARG A 179 12.69 16.56 10.76
C ARG A 179 11.18 16.80 10.75
N GLN A 180 10.38 15.75 10.95
CA GLN A 180 8.93 15.83 11.04
C GLN A 180 8.51 15.48 12.46
N PRO A 181 7.64 16.27 13.10
CA PRO A 181 7.21 15.97 14.47
C PRO A 181 6.39 14.68 14.52
N PRO A 182 6.28 14.04 15.70
CA PRO A 182 5.45 12.86 15.86
C PRO A 182 3.98 13.06 15.43
N PRO A 183 3.35 12.06 14.79
CA PRO A 183 3.87 10.71 14.56
C PRO A 183 4.83 10.59 13.36
N GLY A 184 5.05 11.66 12.61
CA GLY A 184 5.86 11.71 11.38
C GLY A 184 5.02 12.07 10.15
N ALA A 185 5.67 12.37 9.03
CA ALA A 185 4.97 12.62 7.76
C ALA A 185 4.67 11.31 7.04
N TRP A 186 3.51 11.23 6.38
CA TRP A 186 3.11 10.07 5.58
C TRP A 186 4.10 9.78 4.45
N ASN A 187 4.51 8.52 4.36
CA ASN A 187 5.49 8.02 3.41
C ASN A 187 5.22 6.54 3.11
N PHE A 188 5.50 6.09 1.89
CA PHE A 188 5.62 4.66 1.64
C PHE A 188 7.01 4.15 2.00
N TYR A 189 7.07 3.05 2.73
CA TYR A 189 8.28 2.31 3.01
C TYR A 189 8.21 0.94 2.32
N SER A 190 8.85 0.83 1.15
CA SER A 190 8.62 -0.28 0.22
C SER A 190 9.84 -1.20 0.04
N TYR A 191 9.58 -2.50 -0.06
CA TYR A 191 10.55 -3.56 -0.37
C TYR A 191 10.15 -4.28 -1.67
N TRP A 192 11.08 -4.37 -2.61
CA TRP A 192 10.94 -5.13 -3.86
C TRP A 192 12.33 -5.46 -4.42
N TRP A 193 12.40 -6.35 -5.41
CA TRP A 193 13.66 -6.92 -5.90
C TRP A 193 14.63 -5.95 -6.58
N LYS A 194 14.17 -4.75 -7.00
CA LYS A 194 15.00 -3.66 -7.54
C LYS A 194 15.23 -2.52 -6.53
N MET A 195 14.91 -2.72 -5.26
CA MET A 195 15.11 -1.69 -4.24
C MET A 195 16.60 -1.36 -4.08
N LYS A 196 16.89 -0.12 -3.72
CA LYS A 196 18.25 0.35 -3.46
C LYS A 196 18.77 -0.25 -2.16
N ARG A 197 19.99 -0.77 -2.21
CA ARG A 197 20.77 -1.19 -1.04
C ARG A 197 21.17 0.04 -0.23
N SER A 198 21.11 -0.06 1.09
CA SER A 198 21.58 0.96 2.01
C SER A 198 23.11 0.96 2.12
N GLY A 199 23.69 2.08 2.57
CA GLY A 199 25.13 2.26 2.69
C GLY A 199 25.81 1.32 3.71
N ASP A 200 25.04 0.76 4.64
CA ASP A 200 25.48 -0.28 5.58
C ASP A 200 25.53 -1.69 4.95
N GLY A 201 25.26 -1.80 3.65
CA GLY A 201 25.25 -3.06 2.92
C GLY A 201 24.01 -3.91 3.17
N LYS A 202 23.00 -3.40 3.88
CA LYS A 202 21.71 -4.10 4.06
C LYS A 202 20.65 -3.54 3.14
N TYR A 203 19.51 -4.22 3.08
CA TYR A 203 18.33 -3.73 2.37
C TYR A 203 17.28 -3.26 3.37
N TRP A 204 17.02 -1.96 3.31
CA TRP A 204 15.99 -1.27 4.08
C TRP A 204 14.97 -0.69 3.12
N GLY A 205 13.71 -0.65 3.53
CA GLY A 205 12.62 -0.14 2.71
C GLY A 205 13.00 1.21 2.09
N ASN A 206 12.75 1.36 0.80
CA ASN A 206 12.97 2.65 0.16
C ASN A 206 11.78 3.55 0.44
N SER A 207 12.08 4.82 0.76
CA SER A 207 11.07 5.84 1.05
C SER A 207 10.52 6.44 -0.24
N PHE A 208 9.20 6.52 -0.35
CA PHE A 208 8.49 7.30 -1.36
C PHE A 208 7.57 8.28 -0.64
N ALA A 209 8.01 9.53 -0.59
CA ALA A 209 7.31 10.61 0.10
C ALA A 209 6.84 11.67 -0.91
N PRO A 210 5.69 12.31 -0.67
CA PRO A 210 5.28 13.47 -1.44
C PRO A 210 6.30 14.61 -1.30
N ALA A 211 6.37 15.49 -2.30
CA ALA A 211 7.28 16.64 -2.28
C ALA A 211 7.02 17.57 -1.07
N ALA A 212 5.76 17.79 -0.74
CA ALA A 212 5.34 18.47 0.47
C ALA A 212 5.03 17.42 1.57
N PRO A 213 5.72 17.45 2.72
CA PRO A 213 5.45 16.53 3.81
C PRO A 213 4.00 16.64 4.30
N ALA A 214 3.31 15.50 4.38
CA ALA A 214 1.96 15.43 4.94
C ALA A 214 2.04 14.88 6.38
N VAL A 215 2.13 15.76 7.36
CA VAL A 215 2.14 15.39 8.78
C VAL A 215 0.71 15.40 9.32
N PRO A 216 0.18 14.31 9.90
CA PRO A 216 -1.14 14.31 10.49
C PRO A 216 -1.14 15.05 11.83
N GLU A 217 -2.23 15.76 12.09
CA GLU A 217 -2.57 16.29 13.40
C GLU A 217 -2.98 15.14 14.33
N ARG A 218 -2.41 15.10 15.53
CA ARG A 218 -2.82 14.14 16.56
C ARG A 218 -4.17 14.52 17.13
N GLY A 219 -5.01 13.53 17.44
CA GLY A 219 -6.36 13.73 17.95
C GLY A 219 -7.44 13.89 16.86
N ARG A 220 -7.06 13.83 15.57
CA ARG A 220 -7.99 13.90 14.43
C ARG A 220 -8.11 12.56 13.72
N TRP A 221 -9.33 12.21 13.30
CA TRP A 221 -9.59 11.09 12.40
C TRP A 221 -9.26 11.47 10.94
N TYR A 222 -8.56 10.58 10.25
CA TYR A 222 -8.22 10.71 8.83
C TYR A 222 -8.77 9.52 8.05
N ALA A 223 -9.38 9.76 6.89
CA ALA A 223 -9.64 8.71 5.92
C ALA A 223 -8.37 8.49 5.10
N MET A 224 -7.63 7.43 5.42
CA MET A 224 -6.44 7.03 4.67
C MET A 224 -6.82 5.98 3.64
N GLU A 225 -6.29 6.10 2.43
CA GLU A 225 -6.37 5.02 1.44
C GLU A 225 -5.00 4.82 0.80
N MET A 226 -4.60 3.57 0.61
CA MET A 226 -3.40 3.21 -0.13
C MET A 226 -3.72 2.22 -1.25
N MET A 227 -3.01 2.34 -2.36
CA MET A 227 -3.14 1.47 -3.53
C MET A 227 -1.77 0.90 -3.89
N VAL A 228 -1.76 -0.38 -4.25
CA VAL A 228 -0.65 -1.03 -4.95
C VAL A 228 -1.18 -1.69 -6.21
N GLN A 229 -0.52 -1.40 -7.33
CA GLN A 229 -0.74 -2.05 -8.61
C GLN A 229 0.55 -2.74 -9.05
N ALA A 230 0.47 -4.06 -9.19
CA ALA A 230 1.55 -4.87 -9.73
C ALA A 230 1.84 -4.49 -11.19
N ASN A 231 3.09 -4.68 -11.60
CA ASN A 231 3.50 -4.45 -12.98
C ASN A 231 3.16 -5.64 -13.90
N THR A 232 3.12 -5.36 -15.19
CA THR A 232 3.29 -6.34 -16.26
C THR A 232 4.72 -6.89 -16.18
N VAL A 233 4.89 -8.21 -16.23
CA VAL A 233 6.23 -8.83 -16.12
C VAL A 233 7.16 -8.30 -17.22
N GLY A 234 8.35 -7.85 -16.82
CA GLY A 234 9.34 -7.24 -17.71
C GLY A 234 9.11 -5.76 -18.02
N GLN A 235 8.10 -5.13 -17.42
CA GLN A 235 7.80 -3.70 -17.56
C GLN A 235 7.82 -3.00 -16.20
N ALA A 236 8.19 -1.72 -16.20
CA ALA A 236 8.17 -0.86 -15.01
C ALA A 236 6.87 -0.02 -14.95
N ASP A 237 5.72 -0.64 -15.18
CA ASP A 237 4.39 0.00 -15.21
C ASP A 237 3.59 -0.17 -13.91
N GLY A 238 4.21 -0.75 -12.87
CA GLY A 238 3.63 -0.84 -11.53
C GLY A 238 3.59 0.52 -10.84
N ARG A 239 2.68 0.64 -9.86
CA ARG A 239 2.34 1.90 -9.21
C ARG A 239 1.97 1.69 -7.76
N GLN A 240 2.21 2.69 -6.93
CA GLN A 240 1.61 2.81 -5.60
C GLN A 240 1.14 4.25 -5.40
N ALA A 241 0.04 4.44 -4.68
CA ALA A 241 -0.50 5.77 -4.41
C ALA A 241 -1.22 5.80 -3.06
N PHE A 242 -1.31 6.99 -2.46
CA PHE A 242 -2.10 7.17 -1.25
C PHE A 242 -2.88 8.48 -1.23
N TRP A 243 -4.00 8.45 -0.52
CA TRP A 243 -4.93 9.56 -0.34
C TRP A 243 -5.08 9.87 1.14
N ILE A 244 -5.39 11.13 1.40
CA ILE A 244 -5.79 11.63 2.71
C ILE A 244 -7.09 12.37 2.53
N ASP A 245 -8.14 11.94 3.23
CA ASP A 245 -9.48 12.53 3.18
C ASP A 245 -10.00 12.65 1.73
N GLY A 246 -9.70 11.64 0.91
CA GLY A 246 -10.11 11.55 -0.49
C GLY A 246 -9.23 12.34 -1.46
N ARG A 247 -8.28 13.15 -1.00
CA ARG A 247 -7.35 13.88 -1.87
C ARG A 247 -6.12 13.03 -2.17
N LEU A 248 -5.71 12.96 -3.44
CA LEU A 248 -4.47 12.27 -3.81
C LEU A 248 -3.26 13.04 -3.26
N VAL A 249 -2.41 12.37 -2.49
CA VAL A 249 -1.24 12.99 -1.85
C VAL A 249 0.07 12.44 -2.39
N GLY A 250 0.15 11.12 -2.56
CA GLY A 250 1.31 10.45 -3.13
C GLY A 250 0.92 9.59 -4.32
N ASP A 251 1.70 9.65 -5.39
CA ASP A 251 1.48 8.90 -6.61
C ASP A 251 2.84 8.57 -7.25
N PHE A 252 3.20 7.28 -7.19
CA PHE A 252 4.52 6.80 -7.56
C PHE A 252 4.38 5.65 -8.55
N GLY A 253 4.62 5.94 -9.83
CA GLY A 253 4.72 4.95 -10.90
C GLY A 253 6.16 4.55 -11.21
N GLY A 254 6.36 3.80 -12.29
CA GLY A 254 7.70 3.41 -12.73
C GLY A 254 8.28 2.22 -11.95
N ILE A 255 7.44 1.42 -11.29
CA ILE A 255 7.88 0.38 -10.36
C ILE A 255 7.72 -1.00 -10.99
N GLU A 256 8.80 -1.77 -11.01
CA GLU A 256 8.77 -3.20 -11.37
C GLU A 256 8.73 -4.03 -10.09
N TRP A 257 7.54 -4.16 -9.51
CA TRP A 257 7.28 -4.88 -8.26
C TRP A 257 7.69 -6.36 -8.31
N ARG A 258 7.49 -7.02 -9.45
CA ARG A 258 7.64 -8.47 -9.61
C ARG A 258 8.24 -8.88 -10.95
N THR A 259 8.82 -10.08 -10.97
CA THR A 259 9.34 -10.74 -12.17
C THR A 259 8.50 -11.94 -12.62
N ALA A 260 7.52 -12.36 -11.81
CA ALA A 260 6.68 -13.52 -12.11
C ALA A 260 5.19 -13.15 -12.02
N ALA A 261 4.40 -13.59 -13.00
CA ALA A 261 2.99 -13.21 -13.12
C ALA A 261 2.10 -13.85 -12.04
N ASP A 262 2.55 -14.94 -11.42
CA ASP A 262 1.86 -15.62 -10.32
C ASP A 262 2.05 -14.92 -8.96
N LEU A 263 3.02 -14.02 -8.82
CA LEU A 263 3.16 -13.15 -7.65
C LEU A 263 2.11 -12.03 -7.66
N LYS A 264 0.90 -12.33 -7.16
CA LYS A 264 -0.20 -11.36 -7.03
C LYS A 264 -0.18 -10.62 -5.68
N VAL A 265 -0.75 -9.42 -5.63
CA VAL A 265 -1.02 -8.70 -4.37
C VAL A 265 -2.08 -9.48 -3.60
N ASN A 266 -1.75 -9.98 -2.42
CA ASN A 266 -2.56 -11.00 -1.77
C ASN A 266 -2.67 -10.86 -0.26
N ALA A 267 -2.17 -9.79 0.36
CA ALA A 267 -2.43 -9.55 1.78
C ALA A 267 -2.54 -8.07 2.16
N PHE A 268 -3.36 -7.83 3.17
CA PHE A 268 -3.50 -6.57 3.89
C PHE A 268 -3.12 -6.78 5.36
N TRP A 269 -2.33 -5.87 5.91
CA TRP A 269 -1.82 -5.95 7.27
C TRP A 269 -2.07 -4.62 8.00
N LEU A 270 -3.11 -4.59 8.83
CA LEU A 270 -3.42 -3.45 9.69
C LEU A 270 -2.61 -3.58 10.98
N MET A 271 -1.74 -2.62 11.28
CA MET A 271 -0.93 -2.65 12.48
C MET A 271 -0.54 -1.25 12.97
N SER A 272 -0.29 -1.15 14.26
CA SER A 272 0.53 -0.08 14.84
C SER A 272 1.61 -0.75 15.68
N TYR A 273 2.85 -0.62 15.24
CA TYR A 273 4.00 -1.28 15.85
C TYR A 273 5.04 -0.28 16.34
N ILE A 274 5.49 -0.43 17.58
CA ILE A 274 6.51 0.43 18.18
C ILE A 274 7.70 -0.40 18.68
N THR A 275 8.88 0.23 18.69
CA THR A 275 10.04 -0.25 19.44
C THR A 275 10.71 0.92 20.15
N ASP A 276 11.53 0.58 21.14
CA ASP A 276 12.37 1.52 21.88
C ASP A 276 13.42 2.24 21.00
N ARG A 277 13.66 1.76 19.78
CA ARG A 277 14.50 2.42 18.77
C ARG A 277 13.80 3.61 18.11
N TRP A 278 12.46 3.60 18.00
CA TRP A 278 11.68 4.66 17.35
C TRP A 278 11.06 5.65 18.32
N THR A 279 10.62 5.17 19.48
CA THR A 279 9.95 5.99 20.49
C THR A 279 10.53 5.71 21.86
N LYS A 280 10.59 6.76 22.69
CA LYS A 280 10.85 6.63 24.14
C LYS A 280 9.57 6.83 24.95
N HIS A 281 8.47 7.19 24.29
CA HIS A 281 7.17 7.28 24.93
C HIS A 281 6.70 5.88 25.32
N PRO A 282 6.34 5.64 26.59
CA PRO A 282 6.06 4.30 27.09
C PRO A 282 4.82 3.67 26.48
N VAL A 283 3.85 4.48 26.05
CA VAL A 283 2.55 4.03 25.53
C VAL A 283 2.15 4.80 24.28
N ASN A 284 1.96 4.15 23.15
CA ASN A 284 1.37 4.77 21.96
C ASN A 284 -0.02 4.19 21.72
N ARG A 285 -0.99 5.07 21.45
CA ARG A 285 -2.38 4.70 21.14
C ARG A 285 -2.76 5.17 19.74
N VAL A 286 -3.32 4.26 18.96
CA VAL A 286 -3.82 4.52 17.62
C VAL A 286 -5.19 3.89 17.47
N GLY A 287 -6.19 4.69 17.10
CA GLY A 287 -7.52 4.24 16.72
C GLY A 287 -7.56 3.89 15.24
N PHE A 288 -8.26 2.81 14.90
CA PHE A 288 -8.60 2.42 13.54
C PHE A 288 -10.09 2.14 13.44
N ASP A 289 -10.69 2.52 12.32
CA ASP A 289 -12.09 2.23 12.06
C ASP A 289 -12.35 2.06 10.57
N ASP A 290 -13.55 1.58 10.22
CA ASP A 290 -14.09 1.53 8.86
C ASP A 290 -13.02 1.07 7.85
N VAL A 291 -12.60 -0.19 7.94
CA VAL A 291 -11.60 -0.80 7.07
C VAL A 291 -12.29 -1.46 5.87
N VAL A 292 -11.88 -1.05 4.66
CA VAL A 292 -12.30 -1.67 3.40
C VAL A 292 -11.07 -2.00 2.57
N VAL A 293 -11.02 -3.21 2.02
CA VAL A 293 -10.03 -3.60 1.00
C VAL A 293 -10.79 -3.92 -0.27
N ALA A 294 -10.34 -3.38 -1.40
CA ALA A 294 -11.01 -3.53 -2.69
C ALA A 294 -10.03 -3.57 -3.86
N THR A 295 -10.51 -3.89 -5.06
CA THR A 295 -9.71 -3.83 -6.30
C THR A 295 -9.70 -2.46 -6.97
N ASP A 296 -10.64 -1.59 -6.59
CA ASP A 296 -10.83 -0.24 -7.12
C ASP A 296 -10.80 0.80 -5.99
N TYR A 297 -10.65 2.08 -6.37
CA TYR A 297 -10.71 3.20 -5.46
C TYR A 297 -11.97 3.20 -4.59
N ILE A 298 -11.78 3.28 -3.28
CA ILE A 298 -12.86 3.19 -2.30
C ILE A 298 -13.43 4.58 -2.03
N GLY A 299 -12.57 5.54 -1.74
CA GLY A 299 -12.93 6.89 -1.32
C GLY A 299 -13.38 6.98 0.14
N PRO A 300 -13.50 8.20 0.68
CA PRO A 300 -14.06 8.43 2.02
C PRO A 300 -15.51 7.94 2.10
N ILE A 301 -15.95 7.61 3.32
CA ILE A 301 -17.35 7.31 3.62
C ILE A 301 -18.25 8.43 3.10
N ALA A 302 -19.24 8.05 2.29
CA ALA A 302 -20.24 8.99 1.82
C ALA A 302 -21.22 9.34 2.95
N PRO A 303 -21.57 10.62 3.16
CA PRO A 303 -22.51 11.01 4.19
C PRO A 303 -23.89 10.39 3.96
N LYS A 304 -24.59 10.03 5.04
CA LYS A 304 -26.02 9.68 4.97
C LYS A 304 -26.80 10.90 4.49
N LYS A 305 -27.71 10.69 3.53
CA LYS A 305 -28.68 11.71 3.11
C LYS A 305 -29.74 11.91 4.19
#